data_AF-A0A2D4FUW2-F1
#
_entry.id   AF-A0A2D4FUW2-F1
#
_cell.length_a   1.000
_cell.length_b   1.000
_cell.length_c   1.000
_cell.angle_alpha   90.00
_cell.angle_beta   90.00
_cell.angle_gamma   90.00
#
_symmetry.space_group_name_H-M   'P 1'
#
loop_
_entity.id
_entity.type
_entity.pdbx_description
1 polymer ?
#
loop_
_entity_poly.entity_id
_entity_poly.type
_entity_poly.pdbx_seq_one_letter_code
_entity_poly.pdbx_strand_id
1 'polypeptide(L)'
;CELQYPDILNFPDDLIHVEKACQVSAEILRKNLDQMSKQISDLQHDVNNFPSRTEEKDKFVEKMTSFVKEAQEQYEKLRMMHANMENLYRELGQYFLFDTNKISIEEFFTNLRNFKNMFVQAVKENQKRREMEEKMRRAKLAKEKAEKERQEKQKKREQLIDMNSEGDETGVMDSLLEALQSGAAFRRKRGARQGNKNVGCAVTSLLASELIKEDALGAKKPRRGLKKDNDVEVTEETLDETSMGTSSRQN
;
A
#
# COMPACT_ATOMS: atom_id res chain seq x y z
N CYS A 1 13.83 -10.02 11.49
CA CYS A 1 14.44 -8.74 11.08
C CYS A 1 14.01 -7.61 12.00
N GLU A 2 12.75 -7.18 11.98
CA GLU A 2 12.29 -5.96 12.70
C GLU A 2 12.75 -5.77 14.15
N LEU A 3 12.82 -6.83 14.97
CA LEU A 3 13.16 -6.71 16.40
C LEU A 3 14.65 -6.78 16.71
N GLN A 4 15.42 -7.50 15.89
CA GLN A 4 16.81 -7.89 16.21
C GLN A 4 17.82 -7.42 15.17
N TYR A 5 17.36 -7.18 13.94
CA TYR A 5 18.17 -6.74 12.81
C TYR A 5 17.37 -5.73 11.97
N PRO A 6 17.18 -4.50 12.46
CA PRO A 6 16.38 -3.48 11.79
C PRO A 6 17.01 -3.03 10.46
N ASP A 7 18.34 -3.04 10.36
CA ASP A 7 19.06 -2.59 9.16
C ASP A 7 18.68 -3.38 7.90
N ILE A 8 18.30 -4.65 8.07
CA ILE A 8 17.83 -5.50 6.96
C ILE A 8 16.53 -4.94 6.35
N LEU A 9 15.71 -4.19 7.09
CA LEU A 9 14.46 -3.66 6.56
C LEU A 9 14.66 -2.70 5.37
N ASN A 10 15.87 -2.15 5.21
CA ASN A 10 16.19 -1.17 4.18
C ASN A 10 16.70 -1.82 2.87
N PHE A 11 17.01 -3.12 2.85
CA PHE A 11 17.50 -3.78 1.63
C PHE A 11 16.57 -3.60 0.41
N PRO A 12 15.22 -3.51 0.53
CA PRO A 12 14.36 -3.24 -0.61
C PRO A 12 14.66 -1.90 -1.30
N ASP A 13 15.18 -0.92 -0.56
CA ASP A 13 15.53 0.40 -1.06
C ASP A 13 16.89 0.40 -1.77
N ASP A 14 17.80 -0.52 -1.43
CA ASP A 14 19.07 -0.71 -2.15
C ASP A 14 18.86 -1.36 -3.53
N LEU A 15 17.73 -2.06 -3.71
CA LEU A 15 17.39 -2.82 -4.93
C LEU A 15 16.51 -2.00 -5.90
N ILE A 16 16.91 -0.76 -6.20
CA ILE A 16 16.11 0.19 -7.01
C ILE A 16 15.90 -0.23 -8.48
N HIS A 17 16.85 -0.96 -9.08
CA HIS A 17 16.80 -1.31 -10.50
C HIS A 17 16.20 -2.69 -10.79
N VAL A 18 15.93 -3.49 -9.75
CA VAL A 18 15.40 -4.86 -9.89
C VAL A 18 14.05 -4.89 -10.61
N GLU A 19 13.17 -3.91 -10.34
CA GLU A 19 11.88 -3.79 -11.02
C GLU A 19 12.00 -3.55 -12.51
N LYS A 20 13.02 -2.80 -12.95
CA LYS A 20 13.28 -2.56 -14.37
C LYS A 20 13.97 -3.77 -15.00
N ALA A 21 14.96 -4.35 -14.31
CA ALA A 21 15.75 -5.47 -14.81
C ALA A 21 14.90 -6.70 -15.16
N CYS A 22 13.85 -7.00 -14.40
CA CYS A 22 12.96 -8.12 -14.68
C CYS A 22 12.06 -7.94 -15.93
N GLN A 23 11.97 -6.72 -16.48
CA GLN A 23 11.18 -6.44 -17.69
C GLN A 23 12.01 -6.49 -18.97
N VAL A 24 13.33 -6.63 -18.84
CA VAL A 24 14.28 -6.58 -19.97
C VAL A 24 14.57 -8.00 -20.44
N SER A 25 14.26 -8.31 -21.70
CA SER A 25 14.62 -9.60 -22.29
C SER A 25 16.07 -9.59 -22.78
N ALA A 26 16.89 -10.49 -22.23
CA ALA A 26 18.27 -10.67 -22.67
C ALA A 26 18.37 -11.09 -24.15
N GLU A 27 17.42 -11.90 -24.63
CA GLU A 27 17.40 -12.36 -26.02
C GLU A 27 17.14 -11.21 -27.00
N ILE A 28 16.18 -10.34 -26.68
CA ILE A 28 15.86 -9.16 -27.51
C ILE A 28 17.05 -8.20 -27.53
N LEU A 29 17.72 -7.98 -26.40
CA LEU A 29 18.93 -7.15 -26.35
C LEU A 29 20.01 -7.65 -27.29
N ARG A 30 20.33 -8.95 -27.22
CA ARG A 30 21.32 -9.57 -28.11
C ARG A 30 20.94 -9.41 -29.58
N LYS A 31 19.69 -9.73 -29.94
CA LYS A 31 19.18 -9.57 -31.32
C LYS A 31 19.30 -8.13 -31.83
N ASN A 32 19.00 -7.15 -30.99
CA ASN A 32 19.11 -5.73 -31.37
C ASN A 32 20.56 -5.31 -31.59
N LEU A 33 21.51 -5.81 -30.78
CA LEU A 33 22.94 -5.55 -30.98
C LEU A 33 23.46 -6.19 -32.27
N ASP A 34 23.10 -7.44 -32.52
CA ASP A 34 23.49 -8.15 -33.74
C ASP A 34 22.93 -7.45 -34.98
N GLN A 35 21.68 -7.01 -34.91
CA GLN A 35 21.04 -6.24 -35.98
C GLN A 35 21.74 -4.90 -36.22
N MET A 36 22.06 -4.15 -35.16
CA MET A 36 22.77 -2.87 -35.27
C MET A 36 24.16 -3.07 -35.89
N SER A 37 24.89 -4.09 -35.45
CA SER A 37 26.20 -4.45 -36.02
C SER A 37 26.10 -4.73 -37.52
N LYS A 38 25.09 -5.50 -37.92
CA LYS A 38 24.86 -5.84 -39.32
C LYS A 38 24.53 -4.60 -40.14
N GLN A 39 23.61 -3.76 -39.68
CA GLN A 39 23.23 -2.53 -40.39
C GLN A 39 24.39 -1.56 -40.57
N ILE A 40 25.27 -1.44 -39.58
CA ILE A 40 26.49 -0.63 -39.68
C ILE A 40 27.46 -1.24 -40.71
N SER A 41 27.61 -2.56 -40.71
CA SER A 41 28.47 -3.27 -41.68
C SER A 41 27.95 -3.15 -43.11
N ASP A 42 26.63 -3.29 -43.32
CA ASP A 42 25.99 -3.14 -44.61
C ASP A 42 26.16 -1.71 -45.13
N LEU A 43 25.93 -0.69 -44.29
CA LEU A 43 26.17 0.71 -44.65
C LEU A 43 27.65 0.98 -44.98
N GLN A 44 28.58 0.41 -44.22
CA GLN A 44 30.01 0.54 -44.52
C GLN A 44 30.36 -0.06 -45.89
N HIS A 45 29.77 -1.21 -46.23
CA HIS A 45 29.93 -1.84 -47.53
C HIS A 45 29.37 -0.97 -48.66
N ASP A 46 28.16 -0.42 -48.48
CA ASP A 46 27.52 0.46 -49.45
C ASP A 46 28.31 1.74 -49.69
N VAL A 47 28.88 2.33 -48.63
CA VAL A 47 29.75 3.52 -48.74
C VAL A 47 31.05 3.20 -49.49
N ASN A 48 31.66 2.05 -49.22
CA ASN A 48 32.92 1.64 -49.86
C ASN A 48 32.74 1.31 -51.35
N ASN A 49 31.57 0.78 -51.73
CA ASN A 49 31.25 0.41 -53.10
C ASN A 49 30.50 1.52 -53.86
N PHE A 50 30.29 2.67 -53.23
CA PHE A 50 29.54 3.76 -53.85
C PHE A 50 30.33 4.32 -55.06
N PRO A 51 29.68 4.53 -56.22
CA PRO A 51 30.36 5.04 -57.39
C PRO A 51 30.98 6.42 -57.15
N SER A 52 32.08 6.71 -57.84
CA SER A 52 32.79 7.99 -57.72
C SER A 52 31.88 9.16 -58.10
N ARG A 53 31.91 10.20 -57.28
CA ARG A 53 31.06 11.40 -57.32
C ARG A 53 30.85 11.95 -58.74
N THR A 54 29.64 11.81 -59.27
CA THR A 54 29.26 12.37 -60.59
C THR A 54 28.70 13.79 -60.48
N GLU A 55 28.13 14.15 -59.32
CA GLU A 55 27.49 15.44 -59.09
C GLU A 55 28.12 16.18 -57.90
N GLU A 56 28.40 17.49 -58.06
CA GLU A 56 29.03 18.32 -57.04
C GLU A 56 28.16 18.51 -55.77
N LYS A 57 26.85 18.23 -55.87
CA LYS A 57 25.91 18.30 -54.74
C LYS A 57 25.84 17.01 -53.92
N ASP A 58 26.35 15.90 -54.44
CA ASP A 58 26.27 14.60 -53.76
C ASP A 58 27.27 14.56 -52.59
N LYS A 59 26.78 14.59 -51.35
CA LYS A 59 27.60 14.51 -50.13
C LYS A 59 27.42 13.17 -49.41
N PHE A 60 26.86 12.16 -50.07
CA PHE A 60 26.54 10.88 -49.46
C PHE A 60 27.78 10.23 -48.83
N VAL A 61 28.83 10.01 -49.62
CA VAL A 61 30.07 9.36 -49.13
C VAL A 61 30.72 10.17 -48.00
N GLU A 62 30.78 11.51 -48.12
CA GLU A 62 31.34 12.40 -47.09
C GLU A 62 30.60 12.25 -45.75
N LYS A 63 29.27 12.35 -45.78
CA LYS A 63 28.44 12.31 -44.57
C LYS A 63 28.34 10.89 -43.99
N MET A 64 28.14 9.89 -44.83
CA MET A 64 27.97 8.52 -44.38
C MET A 64 29.28 7.91 -43.87
N THR A 65 30.44 8.30 -44.40
CA THR A 65 31.73 7.85 -43.83
C THR A 65 31.91 8.37 -42.40
N SER A 66 31.58 9.65 -42.14
CA SER A 66 31.62 10.21 -40.78
C SER A 66 30.63 9.51 -39.86
N PHE A 67 29.40 9.31 -40.34
CA PHE A 67 28.35 8.64 -39.57
C PHE A 67 28.71 7.19 -39.23
N VAL A 68 29.21 6.40 -40.18
CA VAL A 68 29.62 5.01 -39.94
C VAL A 68 30.68 4.95 -38.84
N LYS A 69 31.67 5.85 -38.88
CA LYS A 69 32.70 5.94 -37.84
C LYS A 69 32.10 6.22 -36.45
N GLU A 70 31.21 7.21 -36.35
CA GLU A 70 30.53 7.55 -35.10
C GLU A 70 29.63 6.40 -34.61
N ALA A 71 28.87 5.77 -35.52
CA ALA A 71 27.98 4.66 -35.22
C ALA A 71 28.76 3.43 -34.71
N GLN A 72 29.92 3.12 -35.32
CA GLN A 72 30.81 2.05 -34.84
C GLN A 72 31.33 2.32 -33.43
N GLU A 73 31.72 3.57 -33.14
CA GLU A 73 32.20 3.94 -31.80
C GLU A 73 31.10 3.77 -30.74
N GLN A 74 29.87 4.20 -31.04
CA GLN A 74 28.73 4.05 -30.12
C GLN A 74 28.31 2.58 -29.98
N TYR A 75 28.31 1.83 -31.06
CA TYR A 75 28.03 0.40 -31.05
C TYR A 75 29.03 -0.36 -30.18
N GLU A 76 30.33 -0.08 -30.30
CA GLU A 76 31.35 -0.76 -29.50
C GLU A 76 31.20 -0.45 -28.00
N LYS A 77 30.86 0.80 -27.64
CA LYS A 77 30.52 1.14 -26.25
C LYS A 77 29.35 0.30 -25.73
N LEU A 78 28.28 0.19 -26.52
CA LEU A 78 27.10 -0.56 -26.14
C LEU A 78 27.39 -2.07 -26.02
N ARG A 79 28.19 -2.61 -26.94
CA ARG A 79 28.67 -4.00 -26.92
C ARG A 79 29.50 -4.28 -25.67
N MET A 80 30.41 -3.38 -25.30
CA MET A 80 31.20 -3.50 -24.07
C MET A 80 30.33 -3.47 -22.82
N MET A 81 29.32 -2.58 -22.76
CA MET A 81 28.36 -2.55 -21.65
C MET A 81 27.55 -3.85 -21.55
N HIS A 82 27.11 -4.42 -22.68
CA HIS A 82 26.39 -5.69 -22.71
C HIS A 82 27.28 -6.86 -22.25
N ALA A 83 28.52 -6.94 -22.73
CA ALA A 83 29.47 -7.96 -22.30
C ALA A 83 29.77 -7.88 -20.79
N ASN A 84 29.89 -6.65 -20.25
CA ASN A 84 30.06 -6.43 -18.81
C ASN A 84 28.81 -6.87 -18.02
N MET A 85 27.61 -6.55 -18.51
CA MET A 85 26.35 -7.01 -17.91
C MET A 85 26.29 -8.54 -17.82
N GLU A 86 26.61 -9.26 -18.90
CA GLU A 86 26.64 -10.73 -18.89
C GLU A 86 27.69 -11.27 -17.91
N ASN A 87 28.84 -10.59 -17.78
CA ASN A 87 29.87 -11.00 -16.84
C ASN A 87 29.41 -10.85 -15.39
N LEU A 88 28.80 -9.72 -15.03
CA LEU A 88 28.22 -9.50 -13.70
C LEU A 88 27.14 -10.55 -13.38
N TYR A 89 26.35 -10.97 -14.38
CA TYR A 89 25.38 -12.05 -14.17
C TYR A 89 26.05 -13.41 -13.90
N ARG A 90 27.16 -13.72 -14.59
CA ARG A 90 27.96 -14.92 -14.29
C ARG A 90 28.58 -14.88 -12.90
N GLU A 91 29.06 -13.72 -12.47
CA GLU A 91 29.58 -13.51 -11.10
C GLU A 91 28.48 -13.69 -10.05
N LEU A 92 27.26 -13.20 -10.30
CA LEU A 92 26.10 -13.47 -9.45
C LEU A 92 25.79 -14.97 -9.35
N GLY A 93 25.85 -15.69 -10.47
CA GLY A 93 25.70 -17.15 -10.51
C GLY A 93 26.73 -17.87 -9.63
N GLN A 94 27.98 -17.42 -9.65
CA GLN A 94 29.04 -17.96 -8.80
C GLN A 94 28.85 -17.60 -7.33
N TYR A 95 28.43 -16.36 -7.03
CA TYR A 95 28.25 -15.88 -5.66
C TYR A 95 27.06 -16.52 -4.96
N PHE A 96 25.92 -16.63 -5.66
CA PHE A 96 24.69 -17.24 -5.14
C PHE A 96 24.54 -18.72 -5.48
N LEU A 97 25.53 -19.31 -6.15
CA LEU A 97 25.63 -20.74 -6.48
C LEU A 97 24.43 -21.27 -7.31
N PHE A 98 24.08 -20.57 -8.40
CA PHE A 98 23.07 -21.01 -9.36
C PHE A 98 23.62 -21.10 -10.79
N ASP A 99 22.96 -21.91 -11.63
CA ASP A 99 23.35 -22.11 -13.02
C ASP A 99 22.78 -21.02 -13.93
N THR A 100 23.64 -20.15 -14.43
CA THR A 100 23.27 -19.03 -15.31
C THR A 100 22.75 -19.45 -16.69
N ASN A 101 22.92 -20.72 -17.08
CA ASN A 101 22.37 -21.24 -18.33
C ASN A 101 20.94 -21.74 -18.18
N LYS A 102 20.53 -22.08 -16.96
CA LYS A 102 19.18 -22.57 -16.66
C LYS A 102 18.21 -21.46 -16.29
N ILE A 103 18.72 -20.44 -15.61
CA ILE A 103 17.93 -19.29 -15.16
C ILE A 103 18.32 -18.11 -16.05
N SER A 104 17.36 -17.55 -16.78
CA SER A 104 17.61 -16.33 -17.56
C SER A 104 17.68 -15.10 -16.66
N ILE A 105 18.31 -14.02 -17.16
CA ILE A 105 18.51 -12.78 -16.40
C ILE A 105 17.16 -12.22 -15.94
N GLU A 106 16.18 -12.15 -16.84
CA GLU A 106 14.83 -11.68 -16.52
C GLU A 106 14.12 -12.57 -15.50
N GLU A 107 14.30 -13.89 -15.54
CA GLU A 107 13.70 -14.81 -14.57
C GLU A 107 14.31 -14.62 -13.17
N PHE A 108 15.64 -14.52 -13.09
CA PHE A 108 16.34 -14.24 -11.85
C PHE A 108 15.82 -12.96 -11.19
N PHE A 109 15.79 -11.84 -11.92
CA PHE A 109 15.31 -10.57 -11.38
C PHE A 109 13.80 -10.57 -11.12
N THR A 110 13.00 -11.35 -11.86
CA THR A 110 11.58 -11.56 -11.56
C THR A 110 11.40 -12.23 -10.20
N ASN A 111 12.15 -13.29 -9.93
CA ASN A 111 12.12 -13.98 -8.65
C ASN A 111 12.57 -13.06 -7.51
N LEU A 112 13.64 -12.29 -7.71
CA LEU A 112 14.13 -11.32 -6.73
C LEU A 112 13.11 -10.20 -6.46
N ARG A 113 12.45 -9.68 -7.49
CA ARG A 113 11.36 -8.70 -7.35
C ARG A 113 10.21 -9.28 -6.53
N ASN A 114 9.79 -10.51 -6.83
CA ASN A 114 8.71 -11.17 -6.12
C ASN A 114 9.07 -11.36 -4.63
N PHE A 115 10.30 -11.79 -4.35
CA PHE A 115 10.81 -11.89 -2.99
C PHE A 115 10.79 -10.52 -2.26
N LYS A 116 11.30 -9.46 -2.89
CA LYS A 116 11.25 -8.08 -2.36
C LYS A 116 9.83 -7.69 -1.99
N ASN A 117 8.87 -7.91 -2.89
CA ASN A 117 7.47 -7.55 -2.68
C ASN A 117 6.84 -8.36 -1.55
N MET A 118 7.11 -9.67 -1.49
CA MET A 118 6.64 -10.53 -0.41
C MET A 118 7.21 -10.11 0.94
N PHE A 119 8.49 -9.72 0.99
CA PHE A 119 9.12 -9.24 2.21
C PHE A 119 8.47 -7.95 2.73
N VAL A 120 8.30 -6.95 1.86
CA VAL A 120 7.65 -5.68 2.21
C VAL A 120 6.21 -5.91 2.66
N GLN A 121 5.49 -6.81 2.00
CA GLN A 121 4.14 -7.18 2.37
C GLN A 121 4.09 -7.86 3.75
N ALA A 122 4.99 -8.81 4.02
CA ALA A 122 5.07 -9.50 5.30
C ALA A 122 5.40 -8.55 6.47
N VAL A 123 6.25 -7.55 6.26
CA VAL A 123 6.54 -6.47 7.24
C VAL A 123 5.26 -5.69 7.57
N LYS A 124 4.51 -5.26 6.55
CA LYS A 124 3.22 -4.57 6.74
C LYS A 124 2.20 -5.43 7.48
N GLU A 125 2.11 -6.71 7.13
CA GLU A 125 1.19 -7.65 7.77
C GLU A 125 1.55 -7.92 9.24
N ASN A 126 2.85 -8.02 9.56
CA ASN A 126 3.32 -8.14 10.94
C ASN A 126 2.96 -6.92 11.77
N GLN A 127 3.12 -5.71 11.22
CA GLN A 127 2.72 -4.48 11.90
C GLN A 127 1.21 -4.47 12.18
N LYS A 128 0.39 -4.77 11.17
CA LYS A 128 -1.07 -4.85 11.33
C LYS A 128 -1.50 -5.90 12.35
N ARG A 129 -0.82 -7.05 12.37
CA ARG A 129 -1.08 -8.11 13.36
C ARG A 129 -0.76 -7.65 14.78
N ARG A 130 0.37 -6.98 15.01
CA ARG A 130 0.73 -6.42 16.33
C ARG A 130 -0.30 -5.41 16.83
N GLU A 131 -0.74 -4.51 15.97
CA GLU A 131 -1.76 -3.51 16.30
C GLU A 131 -3.10 -4.16 16.68
N MET A 132 -3.51 -5.20 15.95
CA MET A 132 -4.72 -5.95 16.25
C MET A 132 -4.63 -6.71 17.58
N GLU A 133 -3.49 -7.37 17.84
CA GLU A 133 -3.24 -8.07 19.09
C GLU A 133 -3.25 -7.12 20.28
N GLU A 134 -2.63 -5.94 20.16
CA GLU A 134 -2.63 -4.93 21.21
C GLU A 134 -4.04 -4.39 21.46
N LYS A 135 -4.80 -4.10 20.41
CA LYS A 135 -6.21 -3.68 20.51
C LYS A 135 -7.06 -4.74 21.22
N MET A 136 -6.90 -6.00 20.86
CA MET A 136 -7.58 -7.12 21.54
C MET A 136 -7.17 -7.24 23.00
N ARG A 137 -5.88 -7.11 23.32
CA ARG A 137 -5.39 -7.17 24.71
C ARG A 137 -6.00 -6.05 25.55
N ARG A 138 -6.01 -4.82 25.04
CA ARG A 138 -6.64 -3.67 25.71
C ARG A 138 -8.14 -3.88 25.92
N ALA A 139 -8.84 -4.42 24.92
CA ALA A 139 -10.27 -4.72 25.04
C ALA A 139 -10.57 -5.82 26.08
N LYS A 140 -9.75 -6.87 26.15
CA LYS A 140 -9.88 -7.93 27.18
C LYS A 140 -9.68 -7.38 28.59
N LEU A 141 -8.62 -6.60 28.81
CA LEU A 141 -8.34 -5.98 30.10
C LEU A 141 -9.45 -5.00 30.53
N ALA A 142 -10.03 -4.26 29.58
CA ALA A 142 -11.16 -3.37 29.87
C ALA A 142 -12.42 -4.14 30.28
N LYS A 143 -12.73 -5.26 29.59
CA LYS A 143 -13.86 -6.12 29.93
C LYS A 143 -13.69 -6.78 31.30
N GLU A 144 -12.53 -7.34 31.59
CA GLU A 144 -12.22 -7.97 32.88
C GLU A 144 -12.31 -6.96 34.04
N LYS A 145 -11.79 -5.74 33.84
CA LYS A 145 -11.90 -4.66 34.83
C LYS A 145 -13.35 -4.23 35.06
N ALA A 146 -14.14 -4.12 34.00
CA ALA A 146 -15.56 -3.78 34.11
C ALA A 146 -16.37 -4.89 34.81
N GLU A 147 -16.05 -6.15 34.56
CA GLU A 147 -16.66 -7.30 35.22
C GLU A 147 -16.31 -7.36 36.71
N LYS A 148 -15.03 -7.15 37.06
CA LYS A 148 -14.58 -7.06 38.45
C LYS A 148 -15.27 -5.93 39.20
N GLU A 149 -15.39 -4.74 38.60
CA GLU A 149 -16.10 -3.60 39.19
C GLU A 149 -17.61 -3.90 39.36
N ARG A 150 -18.23 -4.62 38.42
CA ARG A 150 -19.62 -5.07 38.52
C ARG A 150 -19.81 -6.07 39.66
N GLN A 151 -18.93 -7.06 39.79
CA GLN A 151 -18.96 -8.05 40.87
C GLN A 151 -18.73 -7.39 42.24
N GLU A 152 -17.76 -6.47 42.36
CA GLU A 152 -17.54 -5.73 43.61
C GLU A 152 -18.74 -4.87 44.01
N LYS A 153 -19.39 -4.21 43.03
CA LYS A 153 -20.61 -3.44 43.27
C LYS A 153 -21.77 -4.35 43.71
N GLN A 154 -21.86 -5.56 43.14
CA GLN A 154 -22.88 -6.53 43.52
C GLN A 154 -22.64 -7.06 44.95
N LYS A 155 -21.42 -7.50 45.29
CA LYS A 155 -21.06 -7.93 46.65
C LYS A 155 -21.31 -6.84 47.70
N LYS A 156 -20.99 -5.57 47.39
CA LYS A 156 -21.28 -4.43 48.27
C LYS A 156 -22.77 -4.18 48.46
N ARG A 157 -23.62 -4.51 47.47
CA ARG A 157 -25.08 -4.43 47.60
C ARG A 157 -25.65 -5.61 48.38
N GLU A 158 -25.11 -6.81 48.18
CA GLU A 158 -25.48 -8.02 48.93
C GLU A 158 -25.10 -7.90 50.41
N GLN A 159 -23.98 -7.26 50.75
CA GLN A 159 -23.64 -6.94 52.16
C GLN A 159 -24.63 -6.00 52.86
N LEU A 160 -25.42 -5.22 52.12
CA LEU A 160 -26.46 -4.34 52.69
C LEU A 160 -27.81 -5.07 52.86
N ILE A 161 -27.97 -6.24 52.23
CA ILE A 161 -29.22 -7.00 52.22
C ILE A 161 -28.86 -8.48 52.28
N ASP A 162 -28.76 -9.04 53.49
CA ASP A 162 -28.70 -10.49 53.66
C ASP A 162 -30.13 -11.05 53.62
N MET A 163 -30.56 -11.52 52.44
CA MET A 163 -31.86 -12.16 52.27
C MET A 163 -31.84 -13.66 52.65
N ASN A 164 -30.67 -14.21 53.02
CA ASN A 164 -30.50 -15.64 53.27
C ASN A 164 -30.29 -15.98 54.76
N SER A 165 -30.25 -15.00 55.66
CA SER A 165 -30.31 -15.25 57.10
C SER A 165 -31.75 -15.60 57.50
N GLU A 166 -32.05 -16.89 57.67
CA GLU A 166 -33.32 -17.44 58.15
C GLU A 166 -33.58 -17.09 59.64
N GLY A 167 -33.75 -15.81 59.95
CA GLY A 167 -34.13 -15.36 61.29
C GLY A 167 -35.04 -14.14 61.22
N ASP A 168 -36.20 -14.21 61.89
CA ASP A 168 -37.14 -13.10 62.06
C ASP A 168 -36.49 -11.92 62.83
N GLU A 169 -35.73 -11.09 62.15
CA GLU A 169 -35.13 -9.88 62.72
C GLU A 169 -36.04 -8.68 62.44
N THR A 170 -36.83 -8.31 63.45
CA THR A 170 -37.59 -7.05 63.51
C THR A 170 -36.61 -5.86 63.57
N GLY A 171 -36.04 -5.47 62.42
CA GLY A 171 -35.04 -4.41 62.33
C GLY A 171 -34.40 -4.21 60.94
N VAL A 172 -34.68 -5.10 59.99
CA VAL A 172 -34.18 -4.99 58.60
C VAL A 172 -34.65 -3.70 57.93
N MET A 173 -35.92 -3.31 58.13
CA MET A 173 -36.47 -2.08 57.55
C MET A 173 -35.82 -0.81 58.12
N ASP A 174 -35.60 -0.76 59.43
CA ASP A 174 -34.97 0.39 60.08
C ASP A 174 -33.50 0.51 59.69
N SER A 175 -32.79 -0.62 59.56
CA SER A 175 -31.42 -0.68 59.04
C SER A 175 -31.32 -0.17 57.59
N LEU A 176 -32.31 -0.49 56.75
CA LEU A 176 -32.40 0.01 55.38
C LEU A 176 -32.70 1.52 55.33
N LEU A 177 -33.63 1.99 56.17
CA LEU A 177 -33.95 3.42 56.28
C LEU A 177 -32.77 4.23 56.81
N GLU A 178 -32.04 3.71 57.80
CA GLU A 178 -30.81 4.31 58.31
C GLU A 178 -29.70 4.33 57.25
N ALA A 179 -29.53 3.26 56.48
CA ALA A 179 -28.58 3.21 55.37
C ALA A 179 -28.94 4.20 54.24
N LEU A 180 -30.23 4.41 53.96
CA LEU A 180 -30.72 5.41 53.01
C LEU A 180 -30.53 6.83 53.53
N GLN A 181 -30.83 7.08 54.81
CA GLN A 181 -30.72 8.38 55.46
C GLN A 181 -29.26 8.81 55.68
N SER A 182 -28.38 7.89 56.06
CA SER A 182 -26.93 8.09 56.16
C SER A 182 -26.23 8.17 54.80
N GLY A 183 -26.93 7.82 53.71
CA GLY A 183 -26.37 7.77 52.36
C GLY A 183 -25.50 6.54 52.06
N ALA A 184 -25.32 5.64 53.04
CA ALA A 184 -24.56 4.40 52.90
C ALA A 184 -25.15 3.44 51.85
N ALA A 185 -26.45 3.54 51.54
CA ALA A 185 -27.16 2.78 50.52
C ALA A 185 -26.88 3.24 49.08
N PHE A 186 -26.47 4.51 48.88
CA PHE A 186 -26.17 5.06 47.56
C PHE A 186 -24.68 5.32 47.38
N ARG A 187 -23.89 4.25 47.35
CA ARG A 187 -22.45 4.33 47.05
C ARG A 187 -22.22 4.54 45.55
N ARG A 188 -22.59 5.70 45.02
CA ARG A 188 -22.15 6.16 43.70
C ARG A 188 -20.68 6.56 43.81
N LYS A 189 -19.87 6.09 42.87
CA LYS A 189 -18.52 6.61 42.59
C LYS A 189 -18.66 8.02 42.01
N ARG A 190 -19.08 9.00 42.82
CA ARG A 190 -18.79 10.40 42.50
C ARG A 190 -17.28 10.52 42.67
N GLY A 191 -16.55 10.63 41.56
CA GLY A 191 -15.18 11.16 41.62
C GLY A 191 -15.19 12.42 42.47
N ALA A 192 -14.18 12.59 43.32
CA ALA A 192 -14.09 13.67 44.28
C ALA A 192 -14.45 15.01 43.60
N ARG A 193 -15.66 15.51 43.85
CA ARG A 193 -15.91 16.95 43.71
C ARG A 193 -15.28 17.57 44.94
N GLN A 194 -13.97 17.80 44.86
CA GLN A 194 -13.31 18.79 45.71
C GLN A 194 -13.97 20.13 45.38
N GLY A 195 -14.96 20.50 46.19
CA GLY A 195 -15.28 21.90 46.38
C GLY A 195 -14.13 22.50 47.17
N ASN A 196 -13.20 23.15 46.50
CA ASN A 196 -12.45 24.23 47.13
C ASN A 196 -12.05 25.28 46.10
N LYS A 197 -12.06 26.51 46.58
CA LYS A 197 -12.08 27.77 45.85
C LYS A 197 -10.76 28.03 45.10
N ASN A 198 -10.90 28.60 43.90
CA ASN A 198 -10.00 29.51 43.16
C ASN A 198 -8.51 29.15 42.91
N VAL A 199 -8.11 29.50 41.67
CA VAL A 199 -6.77 29.86 41.14
C VAL A 199 -6.05 28.78 40.30
N GLY A 200 -6.12 28.96 38.98
CA GLY A 200 -5.00 28.79 38.03
C GLY A 200 -4.74 27.40 37.44
N CYS A 201 -5.05 27.21 36.15
CA CYS A 201 -4.11 26.70 35.12
C CYS A 201 -4.85 26.48 33.79
N ALA A 202 -4.61 27.35 32.81
CA ALA A 202 -5.29 27.39 31.51
C ALA A 202 -4.53 26.66 30.37
N VAL A 203 -3.86 25.54 30.64
CA VAL A 203 -2.94 24.95 29.63
C VAL A 203 -3.31 23.53 29.16
N THR A 204 -4.28 22.86 29.77
CA THR A 204 -4.65 21.48 29.36
C THR A 204 -5.79 21.39 28.34
N SER A 205 -6.43 22.49 27.93
CA SER A 205 -7.53 22.45 26.95
C SER A 205 -7.10 22.64 25.48
N LEU A 206 -5.85 23.02 25.21
CA LEU A 206 -5.39 23.25 23.82
C LEU A 206 -4.92 21.99 23.10
N LEU A 207 -4.46 20.95 23.82
CA LEU A 207 -4.04 19.68 23.21
C LEU A 207 -5.20 18.73 22.88
N ALA A 208 -6.40 18.96 23.42
CA ALA A 208 -7.56 18.11 23.18
C ALA A 208 -8.35 18.48 21.90
N SER A 209 -8.13 19.70 21.37
CA SER A 209 -8.83 20.19 20.17
C SER A 209 -8.17 19.77 18.86
N GLU A 210 -6.92 19.28 18.90
CA GLU A 210 -6.18 18.80 17.71
C GLU A 210 -6.48 17.33 17.35
N LEU A 211 -7.12 16.57 18.24
CA LEU A 211 -7.36 15.12 18.07
C LEU A 211 -8.79 14.74 17.62
N ILE A 212 -9.62 15.71 17.23
CA ILE A 212 -10.98 15.46 16.71
C ILE A 212 -11.22 16.17 15.36
N LYS A 213 -10.19 16.23 14.51
CA LYS A 213 -10.36 16.44 13.08
C LYS A 213 -9.80 15.25 12.35
N GLU A 214 -10.68 14.33 12.00
CA GLU A 214 -10.82 13.67 10.69
C GLU A 214 -12.05 12.75 10.82
N ASP A 215 -12.82 12.64 9.74
CA ASP A 215 -14.09 11.90 9.56
C ASP A 215 -15.42 12.60 9.93
N ALA A 216 -15.81 13.57 9.10
CA ALA A 216 -17.23 13.81 8.79
C ALA A 216 -17.43 14.43 7.40
N LEU A 217 -17.14 13.68 6.33
CA LEU A 217 -17.69 13.97 5.00
C LEU A 217 -18.87 13.04 4.73
N GLY A 218 -20.08 13.59 4.62
CA GLY A 218 -21.20 12.92 3.95
C GLY A 218 -22.59 13.12 4.56
N ALA A 219 -23.18 14.32 4.41
CA ALA A 219 -24.65 14.48 4.34
C ALA A 219 -25.02 15.88 3.83
N LYS A 220 -25.32 16.03 2.53
CA LYS A 220 -25.93 17.24 1.97
C LYS A 220 -27.46 17.16 2.10
N LYS A 221 -28.08 18.19 2.71
CA LYS A 221 -29.52 18.51 2.54
C LYS A 221 -29.71 19.55 1.44
N PRO A 222 -30.83 19.57 0.70
CA PRO A 222 -31.08 20.50 -0.39
C PRO A 222 -31.64 21.84 0.11
N ARG A 223 -31.26 22.94 -0.55
CA ARG A 223 -31.90 24.26 -0.44
C ARG A 223 -32.64 24.58 -1.75
N ARG A 224 -33.89 25.01 -1.63
CA ARG A 224 -34.71 25.60 -2.72
C ARG A 224 -34.25 27.03 -3.02
N GLY A 225 -34.31 27.44 -4.29
CA GLY A 225 -34.37 28.85 -4.67
C GLY A 225 -33.97 29.19 -6.11
N LEU A 226 -35.00 29.40 -6.94
CA LEU A 226 -35.12 30.36 -8.06
C LEU A 226 -34.66 29.97 -9.49
N LYS A 227 -35.65 30.10 -10.39
CA LYS A 227 -35.67 29.96 -11.86
C LYS A 227 -34.83 31.02 -12.59
N LYS A 228 -34.23 30.63 -13.73
CA LYS A 228 -34.41 31.33 -15.02
C LYS A 228 -34.03 30.43 -16.20
N ASP A 229 -34.66 30.73 -17.32
CA ASP A 229 -34.88 29.93 -18.52
C ASP A 229 -33.63 29.73 -19.40
N ASN A 230 -33.57 28.61 -20.14
CA ASN A 230 -33.48 28.57 -21.60
C ASN A 230 -33.36 27.14 -22.14
N ASP A 231 -33.99 26.95 -23.28
CA ASP A 231 -34.14 25.74 -24.08
C ASP A 231 -32.82 25.05 -24.46
N VAL A 232 -32.85 23.73 -24.65
CA VAL A 232 -32.63 23.07 -25.96
C VAL A 232 -32.85 21.55 -25.81
N GLU A 233 -33.62 21.07 -26.77
CA GLU A 233 -34.09 19.74 -27.11
C GLU A 233 -32.96 18.76 -27.46
N VAL A 234 -33.20 17.44 -27.25
CA VAL A 234 -32.92 16.31 -28.16
C VAL A 234 -32.83 14.98 -27.36
N THR A 235 -33.98 14.31 -27.37
CA THR A 235 -34.28 12.86 -27.46
C THR A 235 -33.20 11.83 -27.11
N GLU A 236 -33.52 11.05 -26.06
CA GLU A 236 -33.12 9.66 -25.85
C GLU A 236 -34.22 8.76 -26.44
N GLU A 237 -33.87 7.77 -27.27
CA GLU A 237 -34.77 6.67 -27.61
C GLU A 237 -34.01 5.34 -27.44
N THR A 238 -34.45 4.55 -26.46
CA THR A 238 -34.05 3.16 -26.26
C THR A 238 -35.08 2.22 -26.87
N LEU A 239 -34.60 1.38 -27.79
CA LEU A 239 -34.88 -0.05 -27.99
C LEU A 239 -36.32 -0.58 -27.79
N ASP A 240 -36.86 -1.16 -28.86
CA ASP A 240 -37.78 -2.30 -28.78
C ASP A 240 -37.31 -3.44 -29.71
N GLU A 241 -37.54 -4.66 -29.23
CA GLU A 241 -37.15 -5.96 -29.76
C GLU A 241 -38.02 -6.40 -30.96
N THR A 242 -37.73 -7.61 -31.48
CA THR A 242 -38.56 -8.51 -32.34
C THR A 242 -37.95 -8.67 -33.75
N SER A 243 -37.82 -9.83 -34.40
CA SER A 243 -37.88 -11.28 -34.13
C SER A 243 -37.63 -11.97 -35.50
N MET A 244 -37.18 -13.22 -35.47
CA MET A 244 -37.18 -14.22 -36.57
C MET A 244 -36.22 -13.97 -37.76
N GLY A 245 -35.42 -14.90 -38.26
CA GLY A 245 -35.53 -16.36 -38.24
C GLY A 245 -36.34 -16.86 -39.44
N THR A 246 -35.72 -17.03 -40.62
CA THR A 246 -35.86 -18.21 -41.52
C THR A 246 -35.31 -17.97 -42.95
N SER A 247 -34.70 -19.04 -43.47
CA SER A 247 -34.71 -19.54 -44.86
C SER A 247 -33.83 -18.96 -45.98
N SER A 248 -32.93 -19.85 -46.43
CA SER A 248 -32.82 -20.40 -47.81
C SER A 248 -31.98 -19.73 -48.92
N ARG A 249 -30.91 -20.47 -49.27
CA ARG A 249 -30.51 -21.04 -50.59
C ARG A 249 -30.19 -20.15 -51.82
N GLN A 250 -29.08 -20.56 -52.46
CA GLN A 250 -28.70 -20.53 -53.91
C GLN A 250 -28.34 -19.13 -54.45
N ASN A 251 -27.23 -18.89 -55.15
CA ASN A 251 -26.38 -19.69 -56.06
C ASN A 251 -24.88 -19.52 -55.77
#